data_AF-A0A849PUH7-F1
#
_entry.id   AF-A0A849PUH7-F1
#
_cell.length_a   1.000
_cell.length_b   1.000
_cell.length_c   1.000
_cell.angle_alpha   90.00
_cell.angle_beta   90.00
_cell.angle_gamma   90.00
#
_symmetry.space_group_name_H-M   'P 1'
#
loop_
_entity.id
_entity.type
_entity.pdbx_description
1 polymer ?
#
loop_
_entity_poly.entity_id
_entity_poly.type
_entity_poly.pdbx_seq_one_letter_code
_entity_poly.pdbx_strand_id
1 'polypeptide(L)' 'MIVVKDLKRYYGSGETTVKALNGVSFEIKKGEFVAIMGA' A
#
# COMPACT_ATOMS: atom_id res chain seq x y z
N MET A 1 -0.16 17.02 0.24
CA MET A 1 0.46 16.16 1.26
C MET A 1 -0.45 14.96 1.40
N ILE A 2 0.05 13.78 1.06
CA ILE A 2 -0.67 12.50 1.17
C ILE A 2 0.11 11.63 2.13
N VAL A 3 -0.59 11.00 3.07
CA VAL A 3 0.04 10.14 4.08
C VAL A 3 -0.71 8.82 4.11
N VAL A 4 0.02 7.73 3.91
CA VAL A 4 -0.48 6.35 4.03
C VAL A 4 0.24 5.71 5.20
N LYS A 5 -0.52 5.12 6.14
CA LYS A 5 0.01 4.47 7.34
C LYS A 5 -0.58 3.08 7.47
N ASP A 6 0.30 2.09 7.59
CA ASP A 6 -0.01 0.67 7.82
C ASP A 6 -1.17 0.14 6.95
N LEU A 7 -1.19 0.52 5.67
CA LEU A 7 -2.27 0.15 4.77
C LEU A 7 -2.22 -1.35 4.46
N LYS A 8 -3.29 -2.04 4.82
CA LYS A 8 -3.47 -3.47 4.65
C LYS A 8 -4.71 -3.75 3.82
N ARG A 9 -4.56 -4.63 2.84
CA ARG A 9 -5.68 -5.17 2.07
C ARG A 9 -5.43 -6.62 1.78
N TYR A 10 -6.20 -7.47 2.44
CA TYR A 10 -6.13 -8.92 2.32
C TYR A 10 -7.42 -9.45 1.70
N TYR A 11 -7.29 -10.46 0.86
CA TYR A 11 -8.39 -11.14 0.18
C TYR A 11 -8.35 -12.63 0.50
N GLY A 12 -9.50 -13.29 0.49
CA GLY A 12 -9.61 -14.69 0.91
C GLY A 12 -9.57 -14.87 2.43
N SER A 13 -9.42 -16.11 2.87
CA SER A 13 -9.45 -16.49 4.29
C SER A 13 -8.63 -17.75 4.54
N GLY A 14 -8.06 -17.87 5.74
CA GLY A 14 -7.27 -19.03 6.13
C GLY A 14 -6.00 -19.16 5.27
N GLU A 15 -5.72 -20.37 4.81
CA GLU A 15 -4.53 -20.69 4.02
C GLU A 15 -4.49 -20.01 2.65
N THR A 16 -5.64 -19.58 2.12
CA THR A 16 -5.75 -18.93 0.80
C THR A 16 -5.69 -17.40 0.88
N THR A 17 -5.27 -16.85 2.02
CA THR A 17 -5.24 -15.39 2.20
C THR A 17 -4.17 -14.75 1.32
N VAL A 18 -4.60 -13.90 0.37
CA VAL A 18 -3.73 -13.10 -0.48
C VAL A 18 -3.54 -11.72 0.15
N LYS A 19 -2.29 -11.32 0.37
CA LYS A 19 -1.94 -10.01 0.92
C LYS A 19 -1.62 -9.01 -0.18
N ALA A 20 -2.65 -8.40 -0.79
CA ALA A 20 -2.48 -7.44 -1.88
C ALA A 20 -1.73 -6.17 -1.44
N LEU A 21 -1.99 -5.69 -0.22
CA LEU A 21 -1.20 -4.65 0.45
C LEU A 21 -0.90 -5.13 1.87
N ASN A 22 0.35 -5.10 2.29
CA ASN A 22 0.81 -5.71 3.54
C ASN A 22 1.53 -4.71 4.46
N GLY A 23 0.77 -3.77 5.04
CA GLY A 23 1.30 -2.79 5.99
C GLY A 23 2.10 -1.68 5.32
N VAL A 24 1.69 -1.27 4.13
CA VAL A 24 2.41 -0.26 3.34
C VAL A 24 2.26 1.11 3.99
N SER A 25 3.38 1.81 4.19
CA SER A 25 3.41 3.17 4.74
C SER A 25 4.32 4.07 3.89
N PHE A 26 3.83 5.24 3.49
CA PHE A 26 4.61 6.24 2.77
C PHE A 26 3.96 7.63 2.88
N GLU A 27 4.73 8.64 2.53
CA GLU A 27 4.29 10.04 2.48
C GLU A 27 4.67 10.64 1.12
N ILE A 28 3.77 11.46 0.58
CA ILE A 28 4.00 12.27 -0.62
C ILE A 28 3.84 13.74 -0.24
N LYS A 29 4.91 14.52 -0.43
CA LYS A 29 4.94 15.95 -0.12
C LYS A 29 4.12 16.74 -1.12
N LYS A 30 3.71 17.95 -0.74
CA LYS A 30 2.97 18.84 -1.66
C LYS A 30 3.90 19.25 -2.82
N GLY A 31 3.43 19.06 -4.05
CA GLY A 31 4.19 19.38 -5.27
C GLY A 31 5.13 18.28 -5.75
N GLU A 32 5.18 17.14 -5.05
CA GLU A 32 5.99 15.99 -5.45
C GLU A 32 5.29 15.20 -6.56
N PHE A 33 6.04 14.83 -7.61
CA PHE A 33 5.57 13.97 -8.70
C PHE A 33 6.07 12.56 -8.45
N VAL A 34 5.15 11.60 -8.33
CA VAL A 34 5.45 10.23 -7.91
C VAL A 34 4.81 9.23 -8.88
N ALA A 35 5.56 8.17 -9.22
CA ALA A 35 5.07 7.01 -9.94
C ALA A 35 5.21 5.76 -9.06
N ILE A 36 4.27 4.82 -9.20
CA ILE A 36 4.30 3.52 -8.53
C ILE A 36 4.54 2.46 -9.61
N MET A 37 5.58 1.64 -9.44
CA MET A 37 5.99 0.59 -10.36
C MET A 37 5.88 -0.78 -9.68
N GLY A 38 5.68 -1.84 -10.46
CA GLY A 38 5.61 -3.22 -9.99
C GLY A 38 6.14 -4.20 -11.02
N ALA A 39 6.49 -5.40 -10.56
CA ALA A 39 6.89 -6.55 -11.39
C ALA A 39 5.68 -7.25 -12.01
#